data_AF-A0A934B625-F1
#
_entry.id   AF-A0A934B625-F1
#
_cell.length_a   1.000
_cell.length_b   1.000
_cell.length_c   1.000
_cell.angle_alpha   90.00
_cell.angle_beta   90.00
_cell.angle_gamma   90.00
#
_symmetry.space_group_name_H-M   'P 1'
#
loop_
_entity.id
_entity.type
_entity.pdbx_description
1 polymer ?
#
loop_
_entity_poly.entity_id
_entity_poly.type
_entity_poly.pdbx_seq_one_letter_code
_entity_poly.pdbx_strand_id
1 'polypeptide(L)'
;MRGGTPQQTLVLIDGAIVNSATDGSYDFANLTSDNIERIEILRGSQSMLWGSDAMGGVINITTKRGREKPNISGFVEYGSFNTIREGGSLSGKKGPIDFSGSITRLDTAGFSAINYRRGAAERDGYHNWQGSVRLGADLPKDGRLEFSFRWLDGIVNFDGFGFNSTTFASDPADVFGARSRNTQYVFAGNYAQPITAWWSQKLTLSRATENLASDGGTVERNLVTGTTGLIGFPFRSQIETTSNRLEWQHNIQIGKPLSVTAGYQFREQRGDNRDLLTNTTVFENRSVSSHAGFGEAQLNLWDRVFGTAGIRQDEYNAFGSATTYRVTGGYLHRETGTKLRGSYATGFRAPTINELFFPGFGNPNLKPEKSQALDVAIEQALPNDRGSISVGYFWTRYRNLILSVFDPAECTAPGSFGFCAQNVGLAKAEGVEVSTKLKLYRDGPWIKSLDLHIQYTYAATRDISSGSDSRLPKWPLHQISTVLSYQPIESLRANLEGRYVGERFGNVGNGNPTPSFVVWNLSASYDVTKYMQAYLRLDNIFNEKYEETLFFGTPIRSIFGGVRINYDLPI
;
A
#
# COMPACT_ATOMS: atom_id res chain seq x y z
N MET A 1 7.16 -4.86 -1.57
CA MET A 1 7.95 -3.97 -2.46
C MET A 1 9.39 -4.46 -2.53
N ARG A 2 9.99 -4.67 -3.72
CA ARG A 2 11.38 -5.16 -3.90
C ARG A 2 11.74 -6.38 -3.02
N GLY A 3 10.86 -7.37 -2.98
CA GLY A 3 11.04 -8.56 -2.14
C GLY A 3 10.45 -8.47 -0.72
N GLY A 4 10.18 -7.26 -0.21
CA GLY A 4 9.51 -7.09 1.07
C GLY A 4 8.01 -7.38 1.04
N THR A 5 7.47 -7.88 2.15
CA THR A 5 6.06 -8.25 2.33
C THR A 5 5.17 -7.01 2.57
N PRO A 6 3.83 -7.12 2.47
CA PRO A 6 2.91 -6.04 2.81
C PRO A 6 3.09 -5.49 4.23
N GLN A 7 3.39 -6.35 5.21
CA GLN A 7 3.65 -5.98 6.62
C GLN A 7 4.91 -5.12 6.80
N GLN A 8 5.78 -5.11 5.80
CA GLN A 8 7.00 -4.32 5.78
C GLN A 8 6.83 -2.99 5.02
N THR A 9 5.60 -2.64 4.63
CA THR A 9 5.31 -1.38 3.93
C THR A 9 4.37 -0.52 4.77
N LEU A 10 4.84 0.67 5.16
CA LEU A 10 4.03 1.62 5.90
C LEU A 10 3.08 2.33 4.95
N VAL A 11 1.81 2.43 5.33
CA VAL A 11 0.79 3.18 4.60
C VAL A 11 0.25 4.30 5.47
N LEU A 12 0.28 5.52 4.93
CA LEU A 12 -0.21 6.73 5.58
C LEU A 12 -1.33 7.35 4.76
N ILE A 13 -2.36 7.83 5.44
CA ILE A 13 -3.37 8.71 4.85
C ILE A 13 -3.41 9.99 5.69
N ASP A 14 -3.03 11.11 5.08
CA ASP A 14 -2.96 12.43 5.73
C ASP A 14 -2.13 12.45 7.04
N GLY A 15 -1.14 11.56 7.13
CA GLY A 15 -0.25 11.39 8.29
C GLY A 15 -0.68 10.33 9.30
N ALA A 16 -1.91 9.80 9.21
CA ALA A 16 -2.36 8.68 10.03
C ALA A 16 -1.85 7.35 9.48
N ILE A 17 -1.36 6.47 10.35
CA ILE A 17 -0.99 5.09 9.99
C ILE A 17 -2.28 4.28 9.85
N VAL A 18 -2.45 3.63 8.70
CA VAL A 18 -3.65 2.83 8.40
C VAL A 18 -3.38 1.33 8.29
N ASN A 19 -2.13 0.88 8.45
CA ASN A 19 -1.81 -0.54 8.60
C ASN A 19 -2.59 -1.15 9.76
N SER A 20 -3.19 -2.32 9.54
CA SER A 20 -3.92 -3.06 10.55
C SER A 20 -3.01 -3.42 11.73
N ALA A 21 -3.50 -3.29 12.95
CA ALA A 21 -2.70 -3.63 14.14
C ALA A 21 -2.49 -5.13 14.34
N THR A 22 -3.40 -5.96 13.80
CA THR A 22 -3.37 -7.42 13.94
C THR A 22 -2.57 -8.07 12.82
N ASP A 23 -2.77 -7.67 11.57
CA ASP A 23 -2.03 -8.23 10.42
C ASP A 23 -0.78 -7.43 10.02
N GLY A 24 -0.70 -6.15 10.35
CA GLY A 24 0.44 -5.28 10.00
C GLY A 24 0.43 -4.74 8.56
N SER A 25 -0.49 -5.22 7.70
CA SER A 25 -0.65 -4.74 6.33
C SER A 25 -1.84 -3.77 6.17
N TYR A 26 -1.95 -3.11 5.02
CA TYR A 26 -3.12 -2.33 4.63
C TYR A 26 -3.76 -2.95 3.38
N ASP A 27 -5.06 -3.21 3.44
CA ASP A 27 -5.81 -3.73 2.30
C ASP A 27 -6.22 -2.60 1.34
N PHE A 28 -5.52 -2.51 0.21
CA PHE A 28 -5.78 -1.53 -0.84
C PHE A 28 -7.07 -1.80 -1.64
N ALA A 29 -7.67 -2.99 -1.55
CA ALA A 29 -8.97 -3.23 -2.21
C ALA A 29 -10.05 -2.27 -1.66
N ASN A 30 -9.88 -1.87 -0.40
CA ASN A 30 -10.71 -0.90 0.31
C ASN A 30 -10.28 0.56 0.08
N LEU A 31 -9.41 0.90 -0.88
CA LEU A 31 -9.04 2.30 -1.15
C LEU A 31 -9.62 2.78 -2.48
N THR A 32 -10.57 3.73 -2.45
CA THR A 32 -10.97 4.45 -3.67
C THR A 32 -10.02 5.62 -3.94
N SER A 33 -9.77 5.90 -5.22
CA SER A 33 -8.90 7.01 -5.65
C SER A 33 -9.62 8.34 -5.82
N ASP A 34 -10.94 8.40 -5.59
CA ASP A 34 -11.78 9.55 -5.93
C ASP A 34 -11.46 10.81 -5.12
N ASN A 35 -11.07 10.66 -3.85
CA ASN A 35 -10.62 11.78 -3.01
C ASN A 35 -9.09 11.82 -2.83
N ILE A 36 -8.32 11.14 -3.67
CA ILE A 36 -6.86 11.20 -3.57
C ILE A 36 -6.34 12.38 -4.40
N GLU A 37 -5.54 13.24 -3.79
CA GLU A 37 -4.80 14.30 -4.49
C GLU A 37 -3.44 13.79 -4.98
N ARG A 38 -2.72 13.05 -4.13
CA ARG A 38 -1.47 12.41 -4.52
C ARG A 38 -1.20 11.12 -3.74
N ILE A 39 -0.46 10.23 -4.38
CA ILE A 39 0.15 9.05 -3.77
C ILE A 39 1.66 9.16 -3.98
N GLU A 40 2.42 9.12 -2.89
CA GLU A 40 3.87 9.15 -2.88
C GLU A 40 4.39 7.79 -2.45
N ILE A 41 5.32 7.22 -3.22
CA ILE A 41 5.89 5.89 -2.95
C ILE A 41 7.40 6.04 -2.75
N LEU A 42 7.86 5.76 -1.54
CA LEU A 42 9.28 5.68 -1.20
C LEU A 42 9.69 4.20 -1.13
N ARG A 43 10.62 3.80 -2.00
CA ARG A 43 11.11 2.42 -2.04
C ARG A 43 12.34 2.23 -1.16
N GLY A 44 12.50 1.03 -0.61
CA GLY A 44 13.62 0.67 0.27
C GLY A 44 13.37 1.07 1.72
N SER A 45 14.35 0.78 2.60
CA SER A 45 14.19 0.98 4.04
C SER A 45 14.12 2.46 4.41
N GLN A 46 13.00 2.86 5.02
CA GLN A 46 12.73 4.22 5.50
C GLN A 46 12.44 4.27 7.01
N SER A 47 12.71 3.17 7.73
CA SER A 47 12.44 3.07 9.18
C SER A 47 13.11 4.15 10.02
N MET A 48 14.25 4.70 9.59
CA MET A 48 14.92 5.78 10.31
C MET A 48 14.00 7.00 10.50
N LEU A 49 13.18 7.36 9.51
CA LEU A 49 12.24 8.48 9.64
C LEU A 49 10.85 8.01 10.11
N TRP A 50 10.42 6.83 9.67
CA TRP A 50 9.02 6.40 9.78
C TRP A 50 8.74 5.26 10.77
N GLY A 51 9.76 4.64 11.37
CA GLY A 51 9.63 3.57 12.37
C GLY A 51 9.45 2.16 11.78
N SER A 52 8.85 1.27 12.59
CA SER A 52 8.80 -0.18 12.37
C SER A 52 8.17 -0.65 11.07
N ASP A 53 7.23 0.08 10.50
CA ASP A 53 6.44 -0.47 9.38
C ASP A 53 7.08 -0.12 8.03
N ALA A 54 8.12 0.72 8.04
CA ALA A 54 8.76 1.26 6.85
C ALA A 54 10.03 0.50 6.42
N MET A 55 10.10 -0.80 6.73
CA MET A 55 11.28 -1.62 6.47
C MET A 55 11.52 -1.86 4.96
N GLY A 56 10.47 -2.04 4.18
CA GLY A 56 10.47 -2.24 2.73
C GLY A 56 10.09 -1.00 1.91
N GLY A 57 9.35 -0.06 2.51
CA GLY A 57 8.99 1.21 1.89
C GLY A 57 7.86 1.94 2.60
N VAL A 58 7.47 3.09 2.04
CA VAL A 58 6.36 3.92 2.53
C VAL A 58 5.46 4.31 1.36
N ILE A 59 4.15 4.22 1.58
CA ILE A 59 3.11 4.73 0.69
C ILE A 59 2.39 5.84 1.45
N ASN A 60 2.57 7.09 1.04
CA ASN A 60 1.94 8.25 1.65
C ASN A 60 0.84 8.79 0.73
N ILE A 61 -0.40 8.74 1.20
CA ILE A 61 -1.60 9.17 0.48
C ILE A 61 -2.03 10.51 1.09
N THR A 62 -2.25 11.51 0.23
CA THR A 62 -2.83 12.79 0.64
C THR A 62 -4.19 12.97 -0.04
N THR A 63 -5.20 13.29 0.75
CA THR A 63 -6.55 13.58 0.24
C THR A 63 -6.65 15.00 -0.31
N LYS A 64 -7.64 15.24 -1.19
CA LYS A 64 -7.86 16.58 -1.76
C LYS A 64 -8.13 17.61 -0.67
N ARG A 65 -7.73 18.85 -0.94
CA ARG A 65 -7.95 20.03 -0.07
C ARG A 65 -8.79 21.09 -0.76
N GLY A 66 -9.30 22.03 0.03
CA GLY A 66 -10.03 23.19 -0.49
C GLY A 66 -9.15 24.08 -1.37
N ARG A 67 -9.72 24.59 -2.46
CA ARG A 67 -9.07 25.55 -3.37
C ARG A 67 -9.80 26.89 -3.31
N GLU A 68 -9.12 27.97 -3.71
CA GLU A 68 -9.66 29.35 -3.68
C GLU A 68 -11.04 29.48 -4.31
N LYS A 69 -11.26 28.85 -5.47
CA LYS A 69 -12.59 28.74 -6.08
C LYS A 69 -13.31 27.51 -5.52
N PRO A 70 -14.46 27.68 -4.86
CA PRO A 70 -15.27 26.54 -4.45
C PRO A 70 -15.67 25.71 -5.68
N ASN A 71 -15.59 24.39 -5.54
CA ASN A 71 -15.84 23.45 -6.62
C ASN A 71 -16.73 22.31 -6.11
N ILE A 72 -17.74 21.98 -6.91
CA ILE A 72 -18.53 20.77 -6.75
C ILE A 72 -18.22 19.82 -7.89
N SER A 73 -18.02 18.54 -7.57
CA SER A 73 -17.85 17.49 -8.56
C SER A 73 -18.75 16.30 -8.27
N GLY A 74 -19.12 15.60 -9.33
CA GLY A 74 -19.88 14.36 -9.25
C GLY A 74 -19.51 13.43 -10.40
N PHE A 75 -19.66 12.14 -10.20
CA PHE A 75 -19.45 11.16 -11.25
C PHE A 75 -20.34 9.94 -11.09
N VAL A 76 -20.58 9.26 -12.21
CA VAL A 76 -21.21 7.94 -12.28
C VAL A 76 -20.48 7.11 -13.33
N GLU A 77 -20.21 5.85 -13.02
CA GLU A 77 -19.62 4.83 -13.88
C GLU A 77 -20.50 3.58 -13.80
N TYR A 78 -20.77 2.96 -14.95
CA TYR A 78 -21.42 1.65 -15.01
C TYR A 78 -20.70 0.76 -16.02
N GLY A 79 -20.64 -0.54 -15.73
CA GLY A 79 -19.96 -1.48 -16.63
C GLY A 79 -20.02 -2.94 -16.23
N SER A 80 -19.04 -3.69 -16.73
CA SER A 80 -18.88 -5.13 -16.51
C SER A 80 -19.04 -5.54 -15.03
N PHE A 81 -19.47 -6.79 -14.82
CA PHE A 81 -19.78 -7.35 -13.49
C PHE A 81 -20.91 -6.64 -12.75
N ASN A 82 -21.80 -5.95 -13.48
CA ASN A 82 -22.83 -5.10 -12.89
C ASN A 82 -22.22 -4.10 -11.90
N THR A 83 -21.06 -3.54 -12.26
CA THR A 83 -20.33 -2.61 -11.40
C THR A 83 -20.91 -1.23 -11.57
N ILE A 84 -21.28 -0.60 -10.45
CA ILE A 84 -21.64 0.80 -10.37
C ILE A 84 -20.68 1.51 -9.42
N ARG A 85 -20.17 2.66 -9.86
CA ARG A 85 -19.33 3.52 -9.03
C ARG A 85 -19.82 4.95 -9.17
N GLU A 86 -20.14 5.57 -8.05
CA GLU A 86 -20.70 6.91 -8.03
C GLU A 86 -20.18 7.69 -6.82
N GLY A 87 -20.19 9.00 -6.94
CA GLY A 87 -19.72 9.83 -5.85
C GLY A 87 -19.84 11.31 -6.15
N GLY A 88 -19.63 12.08 -5.10
CA GLY A 88 -19.63 13.54 -5.15
C GLY A 88 -18.61 14.12 -4.20
N SER A 89 -18.10 15.30 -4.54
CA SER A 89 -17.24 16.08 -3.67
C SER A 89 -17.59 17.55 -3.70
N LEU A 90 -17.37 18.22 -2.58
CA LEU A 90 -17.44 19.67 -2.46
C LEU A 90 -16.14 20.14 -1.82
N SER A 91 -15.54 21.20 -2.35
CA SER A 91 -14.34 21.80 -1.77
C SER A 91 -14.34 23.31 -1.97
N GLY A 92 -13.61 24.04 -1.15
CA GLY A 92 -13.48 25.48 -1.30
C GLY A 92 -12.61 26.11 -0.22
N LYS A 93 -12.32 27.39 -0.39
CA LYS A 93 -11.59 28.20 0.58
C LYS A 93 -12.25 29.57 0.69
N LYS A 94 -12.38 30.06 1.93
CA LYS A 94 -12.91 31.40 2.23
C LYS A 94 -12.06 32.04 3.32
N GLY A 95 -11.28 33.04 2.93
CA GLY A 95 -10.31 33.67 3.83
C GLY A 95 -9.29 32.63 4.33
N PRO A 96 -9.03 32.52 5.64
CA PRO A 96 -8.05 31.58 6.17
C PRO A 96 -8.53 30.13 6.21
N ILE A 97 -9.82 29.85 5.97
CA ILE A 97 -10.40 28.51 6.14
C ILE A 97 -10.58 27.83 4.79
N ASP A 98 -10.03 26.64 4.64
CA ASP A 98 -10.28 25.74 3.51
C ASP A 98 -10.97 24.44 3.96
N PHE A 99 -11.79 23.87 3.08
CA PHE A 99 -12.51 22.64 3.35
C PHE A 99 -12.61 21.76 2.11
N SER A 100 -12.71 20.47 2.33
CA SER A 100 -13.16 19.50 1.32
C SER A 100 -13.97 18.39 1.98
N GLY A 101 -14.94 17.87 1.26
CA GLY A 101 -15.74 16.73 1.64
C GLY A 101 -16.03 15.87 0.42
N SER A 102 -16.03 14.56 0.58
CA SER A 102 -16.42 13.63 -0.47
C SER A 102 -17.12 12.40 0.08
N ILE A 103 -18.00 11.83 -0.74
CA ILE A 103 -18.59 10.52 -0.52
C ILE A 103 -18.51 9.72 -1.83
N THR A 104 -18.23 8.44 -1.72
CA THR A 104 -18.15 7.53 -2.85
C THR A 104 -18.73 6.18 -2.48
N ARG A 105 -19.43 5.58 -3.45
CA ARG A 105 -19.98 4.25 -3.39
C ARG A 105 -19.45 3.44 -4.57
N LEU A 106 -19.04 2.21 -4.31
CA LEU A 106 -18.71 1.22 -5.32
C LEU A 106 -19.44 -0.08 -4.97
N ASP A 107 -20.27 -0.56 -5.89
CA ASP A 107 -20.85 -1.90 -5.82
C ASP A 107 -20.50 -2.68 -7.07
N THR A 108 -20.24 -3.96 -6.90
CA THR A 108 -20.08 -4.89 -8.00
C THR A 108 -20.64 -6.25 -7.61
N ALA A 109 -21.31 -6.92 -8.56
CA ALA A 109 -21.62 -8.33 -8.40
C ALA A 109 -20.36 -9.20 -8.55
N GLY A 110 -19.25 -8.60 -9.01
CA GLY A 110 -17.94 -9.23 -9.07
C GLY A 110 -17.85 -10.42 -10.02
N PHE A 111 -16.79 -11.20 -9.78
CA PHE A 111 -16.48 -12.47 -10.41
C PHE A 111 -15.99 -13.39 -9.29
N SER A 112 -15.89 -14.70 -9.54
CA SER A 112 -15.38 -15.63 -8.51
C SER A 112 -13.96 -15.25 -8.07
N ALA A 113 -13.72 -15.14 -6.77
CA ALA A 113 -12.43 -14.87 -6.17
C ALA A 113 -11.45 -16.03 -6.44
N ILE A 114 -11.97 -17.23 -6.64
CA ILE A 114 -11.28 -18.38 -7.20
C ILE A 114 -11.49 -18.46 -8.73
N ASN A 115 -10.55 -19.08 -9.43
CA ASN A 115 -10.55 -19.10 -10.88
C ASN A 115 -11.72 -19.95 -11.40
N TYR A 116 -12.74 -19.29 -11.97
CA TYR A 116 -13.91 -19.94 -12.58
C TYR A 116 -13.57 -21.05 -13.59
N ARG A 117 -12.41 -20.98 -14.26
CA ARG A 117 -11.94 -22.03 -15.21
C ARG A 117 -11.60 -23.34 -14.51
N ARG A 118 -11.47 -23.33 -13.18
CA ARG A 118 -11.22 -24.47 -12.32
C ARG A 118 -12.50 -24.99 -11.64
N GLY A 119 -13.66 -24.47 -12.03
CA GLY A 119 -14.96 -24.95 -11.58
C GLY A 119 -15.57 -24.19 -10.40
N ALA A 120 -15.03 -23.03 -10.06
CA ALA A 120 -15.70 -22.09 -9.16
C ALA A 120 -16.94 -21.49 -9.87
N ALA A 121 -18.06 -21.43 -9.16
CA ALA A 121 -19.37 -21.15 -9.75
C ALA A 121 -20.02 -19.87 -9.19
N GLU A 122 -19.65 -19.46 -7.97
CA GLU A 122 -20.22 -18.27 -7.37
C GLU A 122 -19.57 -16.98 -7.86
N ARG A 123 -20.23 -15.85 -7.59
CA ARG A 123 -19.63 -14.55 -7.82
C ARG A 123 -19.40 -13.90 -6.48
N ASP A 124 -18.20 -13.36 -6.32
CA ASP A 124 -17.82 -12.68 -5.11
C ASP A 124 -18.07 -11.19 -5.26
N GLY A 125 -19.21 -10.77 -4.72
CA GLY A 125 -19.62 -9.38 -4.70
C GLY A 125 -18.74 -8.53 -3.78
N TYR A 126 -18.66 -7.24 -4.11
CA TYR A 126 -17.98 -6.25 -3.29
C TYR A 126 -18.83 -4.98 -3.21
N HIS A 127 -18.98 -4.48 -1.98
CA HIS A 127 -19.74 -3.28 -1.64
C HIS A 127 -18.86 -2.37 -0.80
N ASN A 128 -18.79 -1.08 -1.12
CA ASN A 128 -17.86 -0.18 -0.46
C ASN A 128 -18.39 1.25 -0.43
N TRP A 129 -18.44 1.81 0.77
CA TRP A 129 -18.74 3.21 1.04
C TRP A 129 -17.52 3.89 1.64
N GLN A 130 -17.22 5.08 1.14
CA GLN A 130 -16.13 5.88 1.65
C GLN A 130 -16.55 7.33 1.80
N GLY A 131 -16.36 7.87 2.99
CA GLY A 131 -16.55 9.27 3.31
C GLY A 131 -15.23 9.89 3.73
N SER A 132 -15.04 11.17 3.40
CA SER A 132 -13.89 11.90 3.92
C SER A 132 -14.17 13.39 4.00
N VAL A 133 -13.62 14.02 5.03
CA VAL A 133 -13.70 15.44 5.31
C VAL A 133 -12.29 15.92 5.65
N ARG A 134 -11.90 17.06 5.08
CA ARG A 134 -10.66 17.76 5.42
C ARG A 134 -10.98 19.22 5.68
N LEU A 135 -10.48 19.76 6.78
CA LEU A 135 -10.59 21.15 7.18
C LEU A 135 -9.19 21.70 7.40
N GLY A 136 -8.92 22.90 6.87
CA GLY A 136 -7.66 23.60 7.03
C GLY A 136 -7.90 25.04 7.48
N ALA A 137 -7.00 25.55 8.33
CA ALA A 137 -6.97 26.94 8.77
C ALA A 137 -5.55 27.49 8.66
N ASP A 138 -5.39 28.52 7.84
CA ASP A 138 -4.17 29.33 7.78
C ASP A 138 -4.13 30.23 9.03
N LEU A 139 -3.10 30.07 9.85
CA LEU A 139 -2.89 30.80 11.09
C LEU A 139 -1.89 31.96 10.86
N PRO A 140 -1.86 32.98 11.74
CA PRO A 140 -0.86 34.04 11.66
C PRO A 140 0.58 33.51 11.61
N LYS A 141 1.47 34.27 10.95
CA LYS A 141 2.90 33.93 10.77
C LYS A 141 3.11 32.59 10.05
N ASP A 142 2.36 32.38 8.97
CA ASP A 142 2.45 31.20 8.09
C ASP A 142 2.23 29.86 8.82
N GLY A 143 1.51 29.89 9.94
CA GLY A 143 1.09 28.68 10.64
C GLY A 143 -0.07 28.00 9.92
N ARG A 144 -0.28 26.71 10.16
CA ARG A 144 -1.39 25.96 9.61
C ARG A 144 -1.89 24.90 10.57
N LEU A 145 -3.21 24.82 10.72
CA LEU A 145 -3.90 23.74 11.42
C LEU A 145 -4.74 22.97 10.41
N GLU A 146 -4.60 21.65 10.39
CA GLU A 146 -5.37 20.77 9.52
C GLU A 146 -6.02 19.66 10.34
N PHE A 147 -7.24 19.33 9.99
CA PHE A 147 -7.97 18.17 10.49
C PHE A 147 -8.48 17.36 9.30
N SER A 148 -8.35 16.05 9.39
CA SER A 148 -8.91 15.11 8.42
C SER A 148 -9.64 13.99 9.14
N PHE A 149 -10.78 13.62 8.56
CA PHE A 149 -11.58 12.49 8.96
C PHE A 149 -11.87 11.63 7.73
N ARG A 150 -11.76 10.32 7.88
CA ARG A 150 -12.12 9.35 6.86
C ARG A 150 -12.91 8.22 7.49
N TRP A 151 -13.96 7.81 6.79
CA TRP A 151 -14.81 6.69 7.12
C TRP A 151 -14.83 5.71 5.94
N LEU A 152 -14.78 4.42 6.25
CA LEU A 152 -14.94 3.35 5.29
C LEU A 152 -15.87 2.29 5.86
N ASP A 153 -16.76 1.76 5.04
CA ASP A 153 -17.54 0.55 5.30
C ASP A 153 -17.54 -0.31 4.04
N GLY A 154 -16.84 -1.43 4.09
CA GLY A 154 -16.68 -2.36 2.98
C GLY A 154 -17.19 -3.75 3.34
N ILE A 155 -17.85 -4.42 2.40
CA ILE A 155 -18.23 -5.84 2.50
C ILE A 155 -17.69 -6.53 1.26
N VAL A 156 -16.91 -7.59 1.48
CA VAL A 156 -16.35 -8.42 0.41
C VAL A 156 -16.75 -9.87 0.65
N ASN A 157 -17.23 -10.54 -0.38
CA ASN A 157 -17.32 -12.00 -0.38
C ASN A 157 -15.93 -12.56 -0.70
N PHE A 158 -15.54 -13.64 -0.03
CA PHE A 158 -14.22 -14.22 -0.20
C PHE A 158 -14.29 -15.74 -0.20
N ASP A 159 -13.33 -16.35 -0.86
CA ASP A 159 -13.15 -17.79 -0.89
C ASP A 159 -12.02 -18.24 0.04
N GLY A 160 -12.03 -19.53 0.37
CA GLY A 160 -11.12 -20.14 1.33
C GLY A 160 -10.32 -21.30 0.77
N PHE A 161 -9.70 -22.03 1.69
CA PHE A 161 -9.09 -23.32 1.42
C PHE A 161 -9.84 -24.38 2.20
N GLY A 162 -10.28 -25.44 1.52
CA GLY A 162 -10.83 -26.63 2.15
C GLY A 162 -9.72 -27.37 2.89
N PHE A 163 -9.87 -27.53 4.20
CA PHE A 163 -8.89 -28.20 5.03
C PHE A 163 -9.18 -29.70 5.12
N ASN A 164 -8.19 -30.52 4.75
CA ASN A 164 -8.23 -31.95 4.96
C ASN A 164 -7.57 -32.29 6.31
N SER A 165 -8.38 -32.67 7.29
CA SER A 165 -7.92 -33.01 8.64
C SER A 165 -7.08 -34.29 8.76
N THR A 166 -7.04 -35.11 7.72
CA THR A 166 -6.24 -36.35 7.71
C THR A 166 -4.87 -36.16 7.06
N THR A 167 -4.78 -35.33 6.02
CA THR A 167 -3.53 -35.05 5.32
C THR A 167 -2.91 -33.70 5.68
N PHE A 168 -3.63 -32.88 6.47
CA PHE A 168 -3.30 -31.48 6.75
C PHE A 168 -3.11 -30.63 5.48
N ALA A 169 -3.69 -31.07 4.35
CA ALA A 169 -3.64 -30.36 3.09
C ALA A 169 -4.73 -29.27 3.04
N SER A 170 -4.40 -28.13 2.45
CA SER A 170 -5.31 -27.01 2.20
C SER A 170 -5.51 -26.86 0.69
N ASP A 171 -6.60 -27.44 0.18
CA ASP A 171 -6.96 -27.34 -1.23
C ASP A 171 -7.78 -26.06 -1.46
N PRO A 172 -7.62 -25.36 -2.59
CA PRO A 172 -8.46 -24.20 -2.92
C PRO A 172 -9.94 -24.63 -3.05
N ALA A 173 -10.83 -23.84 -2.44
CA ALA A 173 -12.26 -24.11 -2.45
C ALA A 173 -13.10 -22.86 -2.74
N ASP A 174 -14.18 -23.05 -3.48
CA ASP A 174 -15.25 -22.07 -3.72
C ASP A 174 -16.19 -22.12 -2.50
N VAL A 175 -16.28 -21.06 -1.70
CA VAL A 175 -16.89 -21.06 -0.36
C VAL A 175 -18.14 -20.18 -0.28
N PHE A 176 -19.28 -20.86 -0.27
CA PHE A 176 -20.57 -20.21 -0.33
C PHE A 176 -20.93 -19.50 0.99
N GLY A 177 -21.17 -18.20 0.85
CA GLY A 177 -21.63 -17.31 1.93
C GLY A 177 -20.52 -16.76 2.82
N ALA A 178 -19.25 -17.04 2.49
CA ALA A 178 -18.12 -16.45 3.18
C ALA A 178 -18.02 -14.96 2.83
N ARG A 179 -17.88 -14.12 3.86
CA ARG A 179 -17.86 -12.66 3.71
C ARG A 179 -17.14 -11.97 4.85
N SER A 180 -16.52 -10.85 4.55
CA SER A 180 -15.86 -9.99 5.53
C SER A 180 -16.40 -8.57 5.41
N ARG A 181 -16.78 -7.97 6.54
CA ARG A 181 -17.14 -6.57 6.66
C ARG A 181 -16.02 -5.84 7.40
N ASN A 182 -15.48 -4.80 6.78
CA ASN A 182 -14.51 -3.93 7.38
C ASN A 182 -15.10 -2.52 7.55
N THR A 183 -15.13 -2.02 8.77
CA THR A 183 -15.49 -0.63 9.08
C THR A 183 -14.29 0.08 9.68
N GLN A 184 -13.85 1.18 9.06
CA GLN A 184 -12.70 1.97 9.53
C GLN A 184 -13.08 3.44 9.79
N TYR A 185 -12.50 4.01 10.85
CA TYR A 185 -12.53 5.44 11.13
C TYR A 185 -11.11 5.94 11.34
N VAL A 186 -10.71 6.94 10.57
CA VAL A 186 -9.36 7.53 10.63
C VAL A 186 -9.48 9.03 10.88
N PHE A 187 -8.84 9.48 11.95
CA PHE A 187 -8.73 10.89 12.34
C PHE A 187 -7.26 11.29 12.31
N ALA A 188 -6.95 12.43 11.70
CA ALA A 188 -5.62 13.02 11.77
C ALA A 188 -5.70 14.54 11.95
N GLY A 189 -4.95 15.06 12.91
CA GLY A 189 -4.73 16.48 13.14
C GLY A 189 -3.26 16.83 12.91
N ASN A 190 -2.99 17.87 12.13
CA ASN A 190 -1.64 18.38 11.88
C ASN A 190 -1.59 19.86 12.25
N TYR A 191 -0.66 20.24 13.12
CA TYR A 191 -0.35 21.64 13.44
C TYR A 191 1.08 21.95 13.02
N ALA A 192 1.27 22.88 12.08
CA ALA A 192 2.58 23.32 11.62
C ALA A 192 2.76 24.81 11.91
N GLN A 193 3.90 25.20 12.46
CA GLN A 193 4.17 26.60 12.82
C GLN A 193 5.65 26.93 12.66
N PRO A 194 6.00 27.94 11.86
CA PRO A 194 7.29 28.62 11.96
C PRO A 194 7.38 29.35 13.30
N ILE A 195 8.40 29.01 14.09
CA ILE A 195 8.71 29.70 15.35
C ILE A 195 9.61 30.90 15.07
N THR A 196 10.60 30.71 14.19
CA THR A 196 11.48 31.76 13.65
C THR A 196 11.68 31.52 12.15
N ALA A 197 12.44 32.39 11.49
CA ALA A 197 12.80 32.21 10.07
C ALA A 197 13.66 30.96 9.80
N TRP A 198 14.29 30.40 10.83
CA TRP A 198 15.18 29.25 10.73
C TRP A 198 14.69 28.04 11.54
N TRP A 199 13.56 28.15 12.24
CA TRP A 199 13.01 27.07 13.05
C TRP A 199 11.52 26.93 12.84
N SER A 200 11.08 25.73 12.46
CA SER A 200 9.67 25.36 12.41
C SER A 200 9.40 24.10 13.22
N GLN A 201 8.14 23.92 13.61
CA GLN A 201 7.66 22.72 14.26
C GLN A 201 6.42 22.16 13.56
N LYS A 202 6.23 20.85 13.70
CA LYS A 202 5.03 20.13 13.27
C LYS A 202 4.61 19.13 14.35
N LEU A 203 3.37 19.23 14.80
CA LEU A 203 2.72 18.25 15.67
C LEU A 203 1.67 17.48 14.84
N THR A 204 1.75 16.16 14.87
CA THR A 204 0.79 15.26 14.22
C THR A 204 0.15 14.38 15.29
N LEU A 205 -1.17 14.37 15.35
CA LEU A 205 -1.96 13.47 16.17
C LEU A 205 -2.86 12.65 15.26
N SER A 206 -2.94 11.34 15.46
CA SER A 206 -3.87 10.51 14.69
C SER A 206 -4.40 9.34 15.48
N ARG A 207 -5.61 8.92 15.12
CA ARG A 207 -6.27 7.72 15.60
C ARG A 207 -6.91 6.99 14.42
N ALA A 208 -6.60 5.72 14.26
CA ALA A 208 -7.29 4.82 13.35
C ALA A 208 -7.98 3.73 14.17
N THR A 209 -9.26 3.47 13.88
CA THR A 209 -9.98 2.32 14.42
C THR A 209 -10.48 1.45 13.28
N GLU A 210 -10.47 0.15 13.49
CA GLU A 210 -10.90 -0.86 12.53
C GLU A 210 -11.77 -1.89 13.26
N ASN A 211 -12.91 -2.23 12.67
CA ASN A 211 -13.71 -3.39 13.06
C ASN A 211 -13.85 -4.30 11.84
N LEU A 212 -13.26 -5.49 11.93
CA LEU A 212 -13.28 -6.52 10.92
C LEU A 212 -14.13 -7.70 11.41
N ALA A 213 -15.33 -7.83 10.86
CA ALA A 213 -16.21 -8.96 11.12
C ALA A 213 -16.18 -9.93 9.94
N SER A 214 -15.80 -11.18 10.16
CA SER A 214 -15.70 -12.20 9.10
C SER A 214 -16.57 -13.41 9.42
N ASP A 215 -17.21 -13.95 8.40
CA ASP A 215 -17.98 -15.20 8.40
C ASP A 215 -17.33 -16.16 7.40
N GLY A 216 -16.97 -17.36 7.85
CA GLY A 216 -16.30 -18.39 7.05
C GLY A 216 -17.21 -19.14 6.07
N GLY A 217 -18.50 -18.79 6.00
CA GLY A 217 -19.45 -19.41 5.09
C GLY A 217 -20.08 -20.68 5.65
N THR A 218 -20.63 -21.52 4.78
CA THR A 218 -21.36 -22.74 5.21
C THR A 218 -21.04 -23.98 4.40
N VAL A 219 -20.88 -23.82 3.09
CA VAL A 219 -20.65 -24.91 2.12
C VAL A 219 -19.42 -24.55 1.32
N GLU A 220 -18.59 -25.54 1.02
CA GLU A 220 -17.44 -25.38 0.14
C GLU A 220 -17.45 -26.41 -0.97
N ARG A 221 -16.92 -26.02 -2.14
CA ARG A 221 -16.60 -26.93 -3.24
C ARG A 221 -15.10 -26.97 -3.42
N ASN A 222 -14.48 -28.10 -3.09
CA ASN A 222 -13.06 -28.34 -3.31
C ASN A 222 -12.79 -28.43 -4.82
N LEU A 223 -11.84 -27.64 -5.32
CA LEU A 223 -11.55 -27.57 -6.76
C LEU A 223 -10.59 -28.64 -7.28
N VAL A 224 -9.91 -29.35 -6.38
CA VAL A 224 -9.03 -30.47 -6.73
C VAL A 224 -9.84 -31.76 -6.84
N THR A 225 -10.71 -32.03 -5.88
CA THR A 225 -11.54 -33.25 -5.84
C THR A 225 -12.89 -33.08 -6.54
N GLY A 226 -13.36 -31.83 -6.70
CA GLY A 226 -14.69 -31.51 -7.21
C GLY A 226 -15.83 -31.78 -6.23
N THR A 227 -15.54 -32.19 -4.99
CA THR A 227 -16.53 -32.52 -3.98
C THR A 227 -17.10 -31.27 -3.32
N THR A 228 -18.41 -31.24 -3.12
CA THR A 228 -19.10 -30.21 -2.35
C THR A 228 -19.51 -30.75 -0.99
N GLY A 229 -19.23 -30.00 0.08
CA GLY A 229 -19.52 -30.41 1.45
C GLY A 229 -19.66 -29.20 2.38
N LEU A 230 -19.93 -29.48 3.66
CA LEU A 230 -19.86 -28.45 4.69
C LEU A 230 -18.41 -28.03 4.90
N ILE A 231 -18.20 -26.77 5.25
CA ILE A 231 -16.87 -26.27 5.60
C ILE A 231 -16.31 -27.03 6.80
N GLY A 232 -15.03 -27.41 6.74
CA GLY A 232 -14.37 -28.18 7.80
C GLY A 232 -14.20 -27.40 9.11
N PHE A 233 -14.01 -26.08 9.02
CA PHE A 233 -13.83 -25.19 10.17
C PHE A 233 -14.68 -23.93 10.02
N PRO A 234 -15.97 -23.96 10.41
CA PRO A 234 -16.76 -22.75 10.46
C PRO A 234 -16.19 -21.78 11.50
N PHE A 235 -16.08 -20.52 11.11
CA PHE A 235 -15.68 -19.44 12.01
C PHE A 235 -16.58 -18.23 11.80
N ARG A 236 -16.84 -17.50 12.87
CA ARG A 236 -17.27 -16.11 12.81
C ARG A 236 -16.42 -15.31 13.77
N SER A 237 -15.69 -14.34 13.27
CA SER A 237 -14.76 -13.56 14.09
C SER A 237 -15.07 -12.09 14.01
N GLN A 238 -14.88 -11.38 15.12
CA GLN A 238 -14.86 -9.92 15.15
C GLN A 238 -13.55 -9.47 15.75
N ILE A 239 -12.78 -8.73 14.96
CA ILE A 239 -11.51 -8.13 15.36
C ILE A 239 -11.71 -6.63 15.45
N GLU A 240 -11.43 -6.05 16.60
CA GLU A 240 -11.44 -4.60 16.80
C GLU A 240 -10.03 -4.13 17.08
N THR A 241 -9.59 -3.08 16.39
CA THR A 241 -8.28 -2.48 16.64
C THR A 241 -8.36 -0.98 16.75
N THR A 242 -7.46 -0.43 17.56
CA THR A 242 -7.25 1.02 17.68
C THR A 242 -5.74 1.30 17.59
N SER A 243 -5.34 2.21 16.71
CA SER A 243 -3.98 2.72 16.64
C SER A 243 -3.96 4.22 16.93
N ASN A 244 -3.18 4.61 17.93
CA ASN A 244 -2.90 5.99 18.30
C ASN A 244 -1.49 6.36 17.87
N ARG A 245 -1.30 7.56 17.32
CA ARG A 245 0.01 8.13 17.04
C ARG A 245 0.06 9.59 17.44
N LEU A 246 1.15 9.95 18.12
CA LEU A 246 1.58 11.32 18.34
C LEU A 246 2.99 11.46 17.79
N GLU A 247 3.23 12.52 17.02
CA GLU A 247 4.56 12.86 16.54
C GLU A 247 4.80 14.36 16.64
N TRP A 248 5.92 14.75 17.24
CA TRP A 248 6.33 16.14 17.32
C TRP A 248 7.72 16.28 16.71
N GLN A 249 7.79 17.05 15.63
CA GLN A 249 8.97 17.26 14.82
C GLN A 249 9.37 18.74 14.85
N HIS A 250 10.67 18.99 14.94
CA HIS A 250 11.28 20.30 14.77
C HIS A 250 12.24 20.28 13.58
N ASN A 251 12.21 21.33 12.78
CA ASN A 251 13.13 21.53 11.65
C ASN A 251 13.90 22.83 11.87
N ILE A 252 15.22 22.74 11.87
CA ILE A 252 16.15 23.82 12.21
C ILE A 252 17.09 24.01 11.02
N GLN A 253 17.01 25.17 10.37
CA GLN A 253 17.86 25.56 9.26
C GLN A 253 19.11 26.30 9.77
N ILE A 254 20.29 25.71 9.62
CA ILE A 254 21.58 26.27 10.05
C ILE A 254 22.30 26.80 8.81
N GLY A 255 22.11 28.10 8.56
CA GLY A 255 22.59 28.74 7.33
C GLY A 255 21.94 28.15 6.07
N LYS A 256 22.58 28.33 4.91
CA LYS A 256 22.09 27.72 3.65
C LYS A 256 22.34 26.21 3.53
N PRO A 257 23.50 25.66 3.97
CA PRO A 257 23.86 24.31 3.56
C PRO A 257 23.35 23.19 4.48
N LEU A 258 22.86 23.50 5.69
CA LEU A 258 22.55 22.48 6.68
C LEU A 258 21.12 22.66 7.23
N SER A 259 20.33 21.60 7.18
CA SER A 259 19.05 21.49 7.87
C SER A 259 19.10 20.33 8.86
N VAL A 260 18.61 20.52 10.07
CA VAL A 260 18.55 19.50 11.11
C VAL A 260 17.09 19.30 11.52
N THR A 261 16.64 18.06 11.42
CA THR A 261 15.33 17.63 11.91
C THR A 261 15.51 16.78 13.15
N ALA A 262 14.72 17.03 14.19
CA ALA A 262 14.67 16.19 15.38
C ALA A 262 13.23 16.02 15.81
N GLY A 263 12.89 14.86 16.37
CA GLY A 263 11.53 14.63 16.81
C GLY A 263 11.35 13.45 17.75
N TYR A 264 10.14 13.41 18.30
CA TYR A 264 9.65 12.36 19.17
C TYR A 264 8.37 11.77 18.59
N GLN A 265 8.24 10.45 18.68
CA GLN A 265 7.03 9.73 18.27
C GLN A 265 6.59 8.79 19.38
N PHE A 266 5.29 8.80 19.66
CA PHE A 266 4.61 7.79 20.45
C PHE A 266 3.60 7.06 19.58
N ARG A 267 3.56 5.74 19.67
CA ARG A 267 2.57 4.90 19.01
C ARG A 267 2.03 3.89 20.00
N GLU A 268 0.73 3.66 19.94
CA GLU A 268 0.06 2.60 20.67
C GLU A 268 -0.92 1.90 19.73
N GLN A 269 -0.90 0.58 19.76
CA GLN A 269 -1.85 -0.28 19.07
C GLN A 269 -2.52 -1.18 20.09
N ARG A 270 -3.85 -1.25 20.03
CA ARG A 270 -4.67 -2.16 20.83
C ARG A 270 -5.50 -3.03 19.91
N GLY A 271 -5.68 -4.29 20.29
CA GLY A 271 -6.44 -5.26 19.54
C GLY A 271 -7.25 -6.17 20.45
N ASP A 272 -8.46 -6.45 19.99
CA ASP A 272 -9.43 -7.36 20.61
C ASP A 272 -9.91 -8.34 19.53
N ASN A 273 -10.10 -9.61 19.88
CA ASN A 273 -10.66 -10.61 18.99
C ASN A 273 -11.70 -11.48 19.72
N ARG A 274 -12.88 -11.62 19.11
CA ARG A 274 -13.99 -12.42 19.62
C ARG A 274 -14.44 -13.45 18.58
N ASP A 275 -14.67 -14.66 19.03
CA ASP A 275 -15.37 -15.70 18.27
C ASP A 275 -16.88 -15.53 18.49
N LEU A 276 -17.59 -15.16 17.43
CA LEU A 276 -19.03 -14.92 17.41
C LEU A 276 -19.86 -16.21 17.29
N LEU A 277 -19.26 -17.36 16.95
CA LEU A 277 -19.97 -18.66 16.97
C LEU A 277 -20.12 -19.18 18.40
N THR A 278 -19.02 -19.14 19.15
CA THR A 278 -18.98 -19.63 20.54
C THR A 278 -19.28 -18.52 21.56
N ASN A 279 -19.34 -17.27 21.10
CA ASN A 279 -19.44 -16.06 21.93
C ASN A 279 -18.32 -16.00 22.99
N THR A 280 -17.11 -16.43 22.62
CA THR A 280 -15.94 -16.41 23.49
C THR A 280 -14.94 -15.35 23.05
N THR A 281 -14.26 -14.73 24.01
CA THR A 281 -13.16 -13.82 23.73
C THR A 281 -11.89 -14.61 23.44
N VAL A 282 -11.33 -14.43 22.25
CA VAL A 282 -10.10 -15.09 21.78
C VAL A 282 -8.88 -14.41 22.44
N PHE A 283 -8.83 -13.08 22.38
CA PHE A 283 -7.95 -12.26 23.23
C PHE A 283 -8.54 -10.87 23.44
N GLU A 284 -8.25 -10.26 24.59
CA GLU A 284 -8.78 -8.96 24.98
C GLU A 284 -7.66 -8.02 25.41
N ASN A 285 -7.79 -6.76 25.01
CA ASN A 285 -7.02 -5.60 25.41
C ASN A 285 -5.50 -5.82 25.30
N ARG A 286 -5.07 -6.51 24.24
CA ARG A 286 -3.64 -6.68 23.95
C ARG A 286 -3.11 -5.40 23.35
N SER A 287 -2.01 -4.90 23.93
CA SER A 287 -1.42 -3.62 23.52
C SER A 287 0.06 -3.74 23.19
N VAL A 288 0.44 -3.10 22.09
CA VAL A 288 1.83 -2.89 21.69
C VAL A 288 2.05 -1.39 21.60
N SER A 289 3.00 -0.87 22.35
CA SER A 289 3.32 0.55 22.38
C SER A 289 4.81 0.80 22.19
N SER A 290 5.12 1.96 21.63
CA SER A 290 6.50 2.38 21.37
C SER A 290 6.71 3.86 21.64
N HIS A 291 7.87 4.16 22.22
CA HIS A 291 8.42 5.51 22.35
C HIS A 291 9.64 5.62 21.46
N ALA A 292 9.76 6.69 20.69
CA ALA A 292 10.88 6.85 19.78
C ALA A 292 11.40 8.27 19.72
N GLY A 293 12.73 8.40 19.69
CA GLY A 293 13.43 9.64 19.38
C GLY A 293 14.18 9.50 18.06
N PHE A 294 14.14 10.53 17.21
CA PHE A 294 14.85 10.53 15.94
C PHE A 294 15.50 11.88 15.64
N GLY A 295 16.56 11.83 14.84
CA GLY A 295 17.26 13.01 14.34
C GLY A 295 17.86 12.76 12.96
N GLU A 296 17.76 13.74 12.07
CA GLU A 296 18.33 13.74 10.71
C GLU A 296 19.05 15.06 10.45
N ALA A 297 20.24 14.99 9.83
CA ALA A 297 20.92 16.13 9.26
C ALA A 297 20.90 16.01 7.74
N GLN A 298 20.50 17.08 7.06
CA GLN A 298 20.48 17.20 5.61
C GLN A 298 21.45 18.30 5.17
N LEU A 299 22.34 17.95 4.27
CA LEU A 299 23.38 18.79 3.72
C LEU A 299 23.08 19.10 2.25
N ASN A 300 23.16 20.38 1.87
CA ASN A 300 23.15 20.85 0.50
C ASN A 300 24.37 21.76 0.27
N LEU A 301 25.38 21.24 -0.41
CA LEU A 301 26.57 22.00 -0.80
C LEU A 301 26.48 22.40 -2.27
N TRP A 302 26.48 23.72 -2.48
CA TRP A 302 26.51 24.36 -3.81
C TRP A 302 25.38 23.92 -4.74
N ASP A 303 24.28 23.38 -4.20
CA ASP A 303 23.15 22.82 -4.94
C ASP A 303 23.59 21.77 -6.00
N ARG A 304 24.68 21.06 -5.67
CA ARG A 304 25.26 19.98 -6.48
C ARG A 304 25.50 18.72 -5.65
N VAL A 305 25.97 18.86 -4.41
CA VAL A 305 26.23 17.73 -3.52
C VAL A 305 25.19 17.74 -2.41
N PHE A 306 24.45 16.65 -2.29
CA PHE A 306 23.42 16.44 -1.29
C PHE A 306 23.80 15.27 -0.40
N GLY A 307 23.56 15.38 0.89
CA GLY A 307 23.78 14.26 1.82
C GLY A 307 22.74 14.28 2.91
N THR A 308 22.30 13.11 3.36
CA THR A 308 21.50 13.02 4.58
C THR A 308 22.06 11.95 5.48
N ALA A 309 22.03 12.17 6.79
CA ALA A 309 22.40 11.18 7.79
C ALA A 309 21.42 11.29 8.95
N GLY A 310 20.86 10.16 9.37
CA GLY A 310 19.92 10.14 10.48
C GLY A 310 19.98 8.86 11.29
N ILE A 311 19.55 8.98 12.54
CA ILE A 311 19.41 7.91 13.50
C ILE A 311 18.06 8.01 14.21
N ARG A 312 17.51 6.85 14.56
CA ARG A 312 16.29 6.71 15.34
C ARG A 312 16.46 5.58 16.34
N GLN A 313 15.95 5.81 17.54
CA GLN A 313 15.87 4.83 18.61
C GLN A 313 14.41 4.65 18.99
N ASP A 314 13.91 3.42 18.87
CA ASP A 314 12.59 3.01 19.33
C ASP A 314 12.73 2.10 20.56
N GLU A 315 11.82 2.24 21.53
CA GLU A 315 11.67 1.38 22.69
C GLU A 315 10.23 0.85 22.74
N TYR A 316 10.08 -0.48 22.62
CA TYR A 316 8.78 -1.17 22.61
C TYR A 316 8.55 -1.93 23.91
N ASN A 317 7.30 -1.93 24.37
CA ASN A 317 6.89 -2.75 25.53
C ASN A 317 7.02 -4.27 25.28
N ALA A 318 6.91 -4.71 24.02
CA ALA A 318 6.82 -6.13 23.66
C ALA A 318 8.18 -6.83 23.47
N PHE A 319 9.16 -6.15 22.86
CA PHE A 319 10.46 -6.76 22.51
C PHE A 319 11.68 -5.90 22.88
N GLY A 320 11.48 -4.73 23.48
CA GLY A 320 12.53 -3.79 23.85
C GLY A 320 12.99 -2.90 22.70
N SER A 321 14.30 -2.70 22.60
CA SER A 321 14.88 -1.59 21.84
C SER A 321 15.23 -1.92 20.38
N ALA A 322 15.05 -0.95 19.49
CA ALA A 322 15.44 -1.03 18.09
C ALA A 322 16.07 0.29 17.60
N THR A 323 17.33 0.21 17.15
CA THR A 323 18.03 1.35 16.53
C THR A 323 18.02 1.21 15.02
N THR A 324 17.65 2.29 14.33
CA THR A 324 17.78 2.39 12.87
C THR A 324 18.54 3.64 12.47
N TYR A 325 19.23 3.55 11.35
CA TYR A 325 20.03 4.63 10.82
C TYR A 325 20.06 4.58 9.30
N ARG A 326 20.21 5.75 8.69
CA ARG A 326 20.20 5.93 7.24
C ARG A 326 21.19 6.99 6.84
N VAL A 327 21.94 6.71 5.78
CA VAL A 327 22.85 7.66 5.13
C VAL A 327 22.53 7.70 3.64
N THR A 328 22.44 8.89 3.08
CA THR A 328 22.25 9.12 1.64
C THR A 328 23.29 10.09 1.12
N GLY A 329 23.65 9.92 -0.15
CA GLY A 329 24.49 10.84 -0.90
C GLY A 329 23.92 11.04 -2.29
N GLY A 330 24.03 12.27 -2.80
CA GLY A 330 23.58 12.65 -4.12
C GLY A 330 24.51 13.65 -4.78
N TYR A 331 24.69 13.53 -6.09
CA TYR A 331 25.45 14.48 -6.90
C TYR A 331 24.66 14.85 -8.15
N LEU A 332 24.46 16.14 -8.39
CA LEU A 332 23.84 16.70 -9.58
C LEU A 332 24.91 17.38 -10.44
N HIS A 333 25.24 16.75 -11.57
CA HIS A 333 26.02 17.37 -12.63
C HIS A 333 25.08 18.22 -13.49
N ARG A 334 24.99 19.51 -13.17
CA ARG A 334 24.01 20.45 -13.75
C ARG A 334 24.14 20.63 -15.26
N GLU A 335 25.37 20.60 -15.75
CA GLU A 335 25.71 20.87 -17.15
C GLU A 335 25.11 19.82 -18.10
N THR A 336 25.00 18.58 -17.63
CA THR A 336 24.44 17.45 -18.38
C THR A 336 23.06 17.03 -17.86
N GLY A 337 22.66 17.49 -16.68
CA GLY A 337 21.44 17.04 -16.00
C GLY A 337 21.55 15.62 -15.42
N THR A 338 22.76 15.08 -15.27
CA THR A 338 22.99 13.77 -14.65
C THR A 338 22.87 13.87 -13.13
N LYS A 339 22.09 12.97 -12.52
CA LYS A 339 21.97 12.80 -11.07
C LYS A 339 22.52 11.43 -10.69
N LEU A 340 23.44 11.40 -9.75
CA LEU A 340 23.89 10.20 -9.05
C LEU A 340 23.28 10.22 -7.66
N ARG A 341 22.77 9.08 -7.20
CA ARG A 341 22.27 8.92 -5.83
C ARG A 341 22.67 7.57 -5.27
N GLY A 342 22.93 7.54 -3.97
CA GLY A 342 23.23 6.33 -3.22
C GLY A 342 22.63 6.42 -1.82
N SER A 343 22.24 5.29 -1.25
CA SER A 343 21.79 5.22 0.13
C SER A 343 22.10 3.88 0.76
N TYR A 344 22.44 3.92 2.06
CA TYR A 344 22.51 2.76 2.93
C TYR A 344 21.59 2.99 4.12
N ALA A 345 20.70 2.05 4.40
CA ALA A 345 19.71 2.18 5.45
C ALA A 345 19.53 0.85 6.20
N THR A 346 19.28 0.95 7.50
CA THR A 346 18.76 -0.17 8.30
C THR A 346 17.28 0.04 8.56
N GLY A 347 16.55 -1.07 8.65
CA GLY A 347 15.14 -1.07 9.01
C GLY A 347 14.82 -2.21 9.95
N PHE A 348 13.68 -2.10 10.62
CA PHE A 348 13.14 -3.19 11.42
C PHE A 348 11.63 -3.24 11.25
N ARG A 349 11.02 -4.39 11.56
CA ARG A 349 9.56 -4.54 11.72
C ARG A 349 9.25 -5.13 13.09
N ALA A 350 8.33 -4.48 13.80
CA ALA A 350 7.80 -4.98 15.05
C ALA A 350 6.87 -6.18 14.79
N PRO A 351 6.86 -7.22 15.65
CA PRO A 351 5.84 -8.25 15.60
C PRO A 351 4.43 -7.67 15.77
N THR A 352 3.44 -8.21 15.07
CA THR A 352 2.04 -7.76 15.15
C THR A 352 1.33 -8.32 16.38
N ILE A 353 0.13 -7.82 16.68
CA ILE A 353 -0.68 -8.35 17.78
C ILE A 353 -1.01 -9.83 17.57
N ASN A 354 -1.32 -10.26 16.33
CA ASN A 354 -1.60 -11.67 16.06
C ASN A 354 -0.34 -12.55 16.21
N GLU A 355 0.80 -12.08 15.71
CA GLU A 355 2.07 -12.80 15.83
C GLU A 355 2.50 -12.98 17.30
N LEU A 356 2.15 -12.04 18.18
CA LEU A 356 2.50 -12.11 19.60
C LEU A 356 1.48 -12.87 20.46
N PHE A 357 0.18 -12.70 20.17
CA PHE A 357 -0.87 -13.01 21.14
C PHE A 357 -2.03 -13.88 20.63
N PHE A 358 -2.09 -14.22 19.33
CA PHE A 358 -3.19 -15.04 18.83
C PHE A 358 -3.16 -16.46 19.46
N PRO A 359 -4.23 -16.94 20.12
CA PRO A 359 -4.23 -18.25 20.77
C PRO A 359 -3.88 -19.40 19.82
N GLY A 360 -3.03 -20.32 20.27
CA GLY A 360 -2.55 -21.43 19.45
C GLY A 360 -1.51 -21.05 18.38
N PHE A 361 -1.33 -19.77 18.04
CA PHE A 361 -0.39 -19.34 16.98
C PHE A 361 0.71 -18.38 17.45
N GLY A 362 0.33 -17.39 18.26
CA GLY A 362 1.18 -16.28 18.68
C GLY A 362 2.31 -16.70 19.62
N ASN A 363 3.44 -16.01 19.51
CA ASN A 363 4.64 -16.25 20.27
C ASN A 363 5.14 -14.94 20.91
N PRO A 364 4.98 -14.78 22.24
CA PRO A 364 5.43 -13.57 22.94
C PRO A 364 6.95 -13.34 22.91
N ASN A 365 7.74 -14.35 22.55
CA ASN A 365 9.21 -14.27 22.54
C ASN A 365 9.77 -13.79 21.19
N LEU A 366 8.92 -13.34 20.27
CA LEU A 366 9.35 -12.85 18.97
C LEU A 366 10.21 -11.59 19.10
N LYS A 367 11.29 -11.58 18.31
CA LYS A 367 12.16 -10.44 18.07
C LYS A 367 11.69 -9.69 16.82
N PRO A 368 12.05 -8.41 16.67
CA PRO A 368 11.74 -7.67 15.45
C PRO A 368 12.52 -8.24 14.26
N GLU A 369 11.89 -8.22 13.10
CA GLU A 369 12.57 -8.43 11.82
C GLU A 369 13.56 -7.29 11.60
N LYS A 370 14.69 -7.54 10.93
CA LYS A 370 15.68 -6.51 10.61
C LYS A 370 16.06 -6.55 9.14
N SER A 371 16.36 -5.39 8.58
CA SER A 371 16.89 -5.25 7.22
C SER A 371 18.10 -4.34 7.15
N GLN A 372 18.96 -4.63 6.18
CA GLN A 372 20.03 -3.75 5.72
C GLN A 372 19.86 -3.58 4.22
N ALA A 373 19.75 -2.34 3.76
CA ALA A 373 19.46 -2.02 2.36
C ALA A 373 20.51 -1.06 1.79
N LEU A 374 20.93 -1.33 0.56
CA LEU A 374 21.76 -0.49 -0.30
C LEU A 374 20.97 -0.17 -1.57
N ASP A 375 20.96 1.09 -1.98
CA ASP A 375 20.40 1.55 -3.26
C ASP A 375 21.40 2.49 -3.92
N VAL A 376 21.69 2.29 -5.21
CA VAL A 376 22.51 3.18 -6.03
C VAL A 376 21.81 3.39 -7.35
N ALA A 377 21.67 4.63 -7.79
CA ALA A 377 21.04 4.93 -9.07
C ALA A 377 21.66 6.14 -9.78
N ILE A 378 21.60 6.08 -11.10
CA ILE A 378 21.88 7.19 -12.00
C ILE A 378 20.57 7.60 -12.68
N GLU A 379 20.35 8.89 -12.85
CA GLU A 379 19.28 9.46 -13.66
C GLU A 379 19.90 10.47 -14.63
N GLN A 380 19.57 10.34 -15.90
CA GLN A 380 20.02 11.22 -16.97
C GLN A 380 18.81 11.96 -17.53
N ALA A 381 18.82 13.30 -17.42
CA ALA A 381 17.89 14.12 -18.17
C ALA A 381 18.25 14.09 -19.68
N LEU A 382 17.23 14.03 -20.53
CA LEU A 382 17.42 14.07 -21.98
C LEU A 382 17.44 15.52 -22.48
N PRO A 383 18.17 15.82 -23.58
CA PRO A 383 18.21 17.16 -24.15
C PRO A 383 16.81 17.70 -24.50
N ASN A 384 16.68 19.03 -24.49
CA ASN A 384 15.44 19.74 -24.85
C ASN A 384 14.21 19.31 -24.03
N ASP A 385 14.41 18.93 -22.77
CA ASP A 385 13.34 18.50 -21.85
C ASP A 385 12.49 17.32 -22.40
N ARG A 386 13.10 16.47 -23.24
CA ARG A 386 12.44 15.29 -23.83
C ARG A 386 12.17 14.18 -22.82
N GLY A 387 12.62 14.33 -21.57
CA GLY A 387 12.34 13.40 -20.47
C GLY A 387 13.60 12.94 -19.75
N SER A 388 13.57 11.74 -19.17
CA SER A 388 14.71 11.18 -18.43
C SER A 388 14.76 9.65 -18.46
N ILE A 389 15.96 9.12 -18.25
CA ILE A 389 16.24 7.69 -18.09
C ILE A 389 16.93 7.50 -16.75
N SER A 390 16.44 6.58 -15.93
CA SER A 390 17.07 6.18 -14.67
C SER A 390 17.36 4.70 -14.64
N VAL A 391 18.54 4.35 -14.16
CA VAL A 391 18.97 2.98 -13.88
C VAL A 391 19.40 2.92 -12.43
N GLY A 392 18.86 1.98 -11.68
CA GLY A 392 19.18 1.76 -10.28
C GLY A 392 19.47 0.31 -9.98
N TYR A 393 20.35 0.07 -9.01
CA TYR A 393 20.60 -1.22 -8.40
C TYR A 393 20.19 -1.17 -6.93
N PHE A 394 19.52 -2.21 -6.46
CA PHE A 394 19.18 -2.35 -5.06
C PHE A 394 19.64 -3.70 -4.52
N TRP A 395 19.95 -3.72 -3.22
CA TRP A 395 20.28 -4.91 -2.47
C TRP A 395 19.72 -4.77 -1.06
N THR A 396 19.03 -5.79 -0.57
CA THR A 396 18.46 -5.84 0.77
C THR A 396 18.71 -7.21 1.38
N ARG A 397 19.17 -7.25 2.63
CA ARG A 397 19.29 -8.46 3.43
C ARG A 397 18.35 -8.39 4.62
N TYR A 398 17.49 -9.38 4.75
CA TYR A 398 16.54 -9.54 5.85
C TYR A 398 17.04 -10.59 6.85
N ARG A 399 16.78 -10.35 8.14
CA ARG A 399 17.10 -11.26 9.24
C ARG A 399 15.92 -11.32 10.21
N ASN A 400 15.79 -12.45 10.90
CA ASN A 400 14.74 -12.71 11.89
C ASN A 400 13.34 -12.51 11.31
N LEU A 401 13.10 -12.93 10.07
CA LEU A 401 11.76 -12.85 9.49
C LEU A 401 10.78 -13.61 10.38
N ILE A 402 9.57 -13.09 10.55
CA ILE A 402 8.54 -13.77 11.32
C ILE A 402 7.68 -14.50 10.30
N LEU A 403 7.72 -15.83 10.36
CA LEU A 403 6.92 -16.69 9.48
C LEU A 403 6.04 -17.60 10.34
N SER A 404 4.91 -18.01 9.76
CA SER A 404 4.19 -19.18 10.23
C SER A 404 5.02 -20.42 9.88
N VAL A 405 5.35 -21.21 10.90
CA VAL A 405 6.10 -22.46 10.73
C VAL A 405 5.28 -23.63 11.25
N PHE A 406 5.46 -24.81 10.65
CA PHE A 406 4.98 -26.07 11.18
C PHE A 406 6.12 -26.78 11.91
N ASP A 407 6.07 -26.78 13.23
CA ASP A 407 7.00 -27.50 14.10
C ASP A 407 6.23 -28.08 15.29
N PRO A 408 5.76 -29.33 15.22
CA PRO A 408 5.02 -29.96 16.32
C PRO A 408 5.79 -30.07 17.64
N ALA A 409 7.13 -29.97 17.61
CA ALA A 409 7.96 -30.07 18.81
C ALA A 409 8.07 -28.72 19.54
N GLU A 410 8.16 -27.62 18.80
CA GLU A 410 8.27 -26.27 19.36
C GLU A 410 6.90 -25.57 19.48
N CYS A 411 5.99 -25.77 18.53
CA CYS A 411 4.65 -25.18 18.50
C CYS A 411 3.64 -26.02 19.29
N THR A 412 3.87 -26.18 20.59
CA THR A 412 3.10 -27.09 21.47
C THR A 412 1.87 -26.47 22.14
N ALA A 413 1.59 -25.19 21.87
CA ALA A 413 0.44 -24.49 22.45
C ALA A 413 -0.88 -25.23 22.13
N PRO A 414 -1.82 -25.36 23.08
CA PRO A 414 -3.11 -25.99 22.81
C PRO A 414 -3.83 -25.34 21.61
N GLY A 415 -4.29 -26.15 20.67
CA GLY A 415 -4.96 -25.67 19.46
C GLY A 415 -4.02 -25.12 18.38
N SER A 416 -2.70 -25.22 18.52
CA SER A 416 -1.74 -24.81 17.49
C SER A 416 -1.77 -25.68 16.24
N PHE A 417 -2.16 -26.95 16.39
CA PHE A 417 -2.00 -27.98 15.36
C PHE A 417 -0.57 -28.05 14.81
N GLY A 418 0.43 -27.74 15.65
CA GLY A 418 1.84 -27.69 15.27
C GLY A 418 2.27 -26.42 14.54
N PHE A 419 1.40 -25.41 14.41
CA PHE A 419 1.72 -24.13 13.78
C PHE A 419 1.93 -23.02 14.80
N CYS A 420 2.97 -22.20 14.61
CA CYS A 420 3.17 -20.99 15.39
C CYS A 420 4.00 -19.95 14.63
N ALA A 421 3.96 -18.70 15.10
CA ALA A 421 4.84 -17.65 14.61
C ALA A 421 6.25 -17.81 15.20
N GLN A 422 7.27 -17.82 14.34
CA GLN A 422 8.67 -17.91 14.77
C GLN A 422 9.58 -16.96 13.98
N ASN A 423 10.62 -16.46 14.65
CA ASN A 423 11.72 -15.79 13.96
C ASN A 423 12.57 -16.84 13.22
N VAL A 424 12.29 -17.00 11.94
CA VAL A 424 13.04 -17.87 11.04
C VAL A 424 13.54 -17.06 9.84
N GLY A 425 14.39 -17.65 9.04
CA GLY A 425 14.70 -17.09 7.73
C GLY A 425 15.77 -16.00 7.72
N LEU A 426 16.64 -16.17 6.75
CA LEU A 426 17.56 -15.18 6.26
C LEU A 426 17.18 -15.02 4.79
N ALA A 427 16.83 -13.82 4.35
CA ALA A 427 16.45 -13.62 2.95
C ALA A 427 17.27 -12.49 2.33
N LYS A 428 17.44 -12.57 1.02
CA LYS A 428 18.12 -11.56 0.23
C LYS A 428 17.25 -11.16 -0.95
N ALA A 429 17.14 -9.86 -1.20
CA ALA A 429 16.53 -9.30 -2.40
C ALA A 429 17.55 -8.41 -3.12
N GLU A 430 17.78 -8.61 -4.41
CA GLU A 430 18.66 -7.76 -5.20
C GLU A 430 18.14 -7.61 -6.63
N GLY A 431 18.48 -6.52 -7.29
CA GLY A 431 17.91 -6.27 -8.59
C GLY A 431 18.30 -4.97 -9.25
N VAL A 432 17.87 -4.83 -10.50
CA VAL A 432 18.05 -3.64 -11.33
C VAL A 432 16.69 -3.09 -11.69
N GLU A 433 16.51 -1.78 -11.54
CA GLU A 433 15.33 -1.06 -11.99
C GLU A 433 15.72 -0.06 -13.07
N VAL A 434 14.98 -0.06 -14.17
CA VAL A 434 15.12 0.90 -15.26
C VAL A 434 13.80 1.66 -15.39
N SER A 435 13.85 2.98 -15.36
CA SER A 435 12.69 3.85 -15.58
C SER A 435 12.99 4.83 -16.70
N THR A 436 12.07 4.95 -17.65
CA THR A 436 12.20 5.81 -18.82
C THR A 436 10.94 6.65 -18.93
N LYS A 437 11.09 7.98 -18.93
CA LYS A 437 10.01 8.94 -19.20
C LYS A 437 10.38 9.70 -20.45
N LEU A 438 9.58 9.60 -21.50
CA LEU A 438 9.85 10.22 -22.80
C LEU A 438 8.66 11.03 -23.26
N LYS A 439 8.91 12.29 -23.64
CA LYS A 439 7.98 13.13 -24.38
C LYS A 439 8.30 12.95 -25.87
N LEU A 440 7.62 12.00 -26.52
CA LEU A 440 7.93 11.58 -27.89
C LEU A 440 7.55 12.66 -28.91
N TYR A 441 6.42 13.33 -28.68
CA TYR A 441 5.90 14.35 -29.56
C TYR A 441 5.11 15.41 -28.79
N ARG A 442 5.24 16.68 -29.19
CA ARG A 442 4.57 17.83 -28.57
C ARG A 442 4.18 18.84 -29.65
N ASP A 443 3.01 19.45 -29.48
CA ASP A 443 2.53 20.64 -30.20
C ASP A 443 2.56 20.56 -31.72
N GLY A 444 2.26 19.39 -32.29
CA GLY A 444 2.13 19.27 -33.74
C GLY A 444 0.72 19.53 -34.27
N PRO A 445 0.58 19.62 -35.60
CA PRO A 445 -0.69 19.96 -36.25
C PRO A 445 -1.80 18.91 -36.05
N TRP A 446 -1.45 17.65 -35.78
CA TRP A 446 -2.41 16.54 -35.63
C TRP A 446 -2.33 15.82 -34.27
N ILE A 447 -1.30 16.11 -33.47
CA ILE A 447 -1.06 15.48 -32.16
C ILE A 447 -0.54 16.55 -31.21
N LYS A 448 -1.29 16.84 -30.15
CA LYS A 448 -0.88 17.78 -29.09
C LYS A 448 0.19 17.18 -28.20
N SER A 449 0.04 15.94 -27.77
CA SER A 449 1.08 15.25 -27.01
C SER A 449 1.07 13.73 -27.18
N LEU A 450 2.27 13.16 -27.11
CA LEU A 450 2.51 11.72 -27.03
C LEU A 450 3.63 11.47 -26.02
N ASP A 451 3.30 10.81 -24.92
CA ASP A 451 4.22 10.50 -23.84
C ASP A 451 4.33 8.99 -23.62
N LEU A 452 5.54 8.51 -23.36
CA LEU A 452 5.83 7.11 -23.08
C LEU A 452 6.55 7.00 -21.75
N HIS A 453 6.01 6.18 -20.86
CA HIS A 453 6.63 5.81 -19.60
C HIS A 453 6.81 4.29 -19.56
N ILE A 454 8.05 3.84 -19.39
CA ILE A 454 8.38 2.42 -19.21
C ILE A 454 9.10 2.24 -17.88
N GLN A 455 8.71 1.22 -17.14
CA GLN A 455 9.42 0.74 -15.95
C GLN A 455 9.71 -0.74 -16.14
N TYR A 456 10.96 -1.12 -15.93
CA TYR A 456 11.40 -2.50 -15.91
C TYR A 456 12.07 -2.79 -14.57
N THR A 457 11.71 -3.90 -13.94
CA THR A 457 12.34 -4.37 -12.72
C THR A 457 12.79 -5.81 -12.92
N TYR A 458 14.09 -6.04 -12.73
CA TYR A 458 14.64 -7.35 -12.43
C TYR A 458 14.83 -7.45 -10.91
N ALA A 459 14.20 -8.43 -10.25
CA ALA A 459 14.29 -8.62 -8.81
C ALA A 459 14.48 -10.11 -8.45
N ALA A 460 15.69 -10.48 -8.03
CA ALA A 460 15.99 -11.79 -7.51
C ALA A 460 15.80 -11.80 -5.98
N THR A 461 14.91 -12.67 -5.51
CA THR A 461 14.61 -12.82 -4.08
C THR A 461 14.85 -14.25 -3.65
N ARG A 462 15.77 -14.47 -2.71
CA ARG A 462 16.20 -15.80 -2.28
C ARG A 462 16.08 -15.96 -0.78
N ASP A 463 15.61 -17.13 -0.36
CA ASP A 463 15.86 -17.62 0.98
C ASP A 463 17.32 -18.11 1.03
N ILE A 464 18.04 -17.71 2.06
CA ILE A 464 19.45 -18.05 2.31
C ILE A 464 19.62 -18.65 3.72
N SER A 465 18.54 -19.15 4.32
CA SER A 465 18.60 -20.04 5.48
C SER A 465 19.35 -21.33 5.15
N SER A 466 19.99 -21.92 6.16
CA SER A 466 20.96 -23.02 6.13
C SER A 466 20.72 -24.06 5.01
N GLY A 467 21.35 -23.86 3.84
CA GLY A 467 21.38 -24.83 2.74
C GLY A 467 20.23 -24.76 1.73
N SER A 468 19.25 -23.86 1.89
CA SER A 468 18.24 -23.60 0.85
C SER A 468 18.71 -22.42 -0.02
N ASP A 469 18.73 -22.61 -1.35
CA ASP A 469 18.93 -21.53 -2.34
C ASP A 469 17.65 -21.40 -3.19
N SER A 470 16.51 -21.33 -2.51
CA SER A 470 15.19 -21.28 -3.16
C SER A 470 14.72 -19.84 -3.36
N ARG A 471 13.96 -19.60 -4.43
CA ARG A 471 13.35 -18.28 -4.65
C ARG A 471 12.19 -18.08 -3.68
N LEU A 472 12.07 -16.88 -3.12
CA LEU A 472 10.88 -16.51 -2.36
C LEU A 472 9.61 -16.68 -3.25
N PRO A 473 8.53 -17.25 -2.71
CA PRO A 473 7.29 -17.44 -3.45
C PRO A 473 6.65 -16.08 -3.81
N LYS A 474 5.77 -16.11 -4.80
CA LYS A 474 4.97 -15.00 -5.33
C LYS A 474 5.75 -13.89 -6.04
N TRP A 475 7.07 -13.79 -5.85
CA TRP A 475 7.88 -12.73 -6.48
C TRP A 475 8.41 -13.11 -7.88
N PRO A 476 8.00 -12.39 -8.93
CA PRO A 476 8.50 -12.60 -10.28
C PRO A 476 9.91 -12.00 -10.44
N LEU A 477 10.75 -12.63 -11.27
CA LEU A 477 12.07 -12.08 -11.59
C LEU A 477 11.98 -10.82 -12.45
N HIS A 478 11.03 -10.79 -13.39
CA HIS A 478 10.89 -9.71 -14.36
C HIS A 478 9.49 -9.11 -14.27
N GLN A 479 9.43 -7.78 -14.22
CA GLN A 479 8.18 -7.01 -14.34
C GLN A 479 8.41 -5.86 -15.30
N ILE A 480 7.44 -5.60 -16.18
CA ILE A 480 7.43 -4.44 -17.07
C ILE A 480 6.09 -3.74 -16.91
N SER A 481 6.12 -2.43 -16.70
CA SER A 481 4.94 -1.55 -16.78
C SER A 481 5.18 -0.50 -17.85
N THR A 482 4.24 -0.36 -18.78
CA THR A 482 4.27 0.60 -19.87
C THR A 482 3.02 1.45 -19.84
N VAL A 483 3.17 2.76 -19.97
CA VAL A 483 2.06 3.70 -20.13
C VAL A 483 2.35 4.58 -21.35
N LEU A 484 1.46 4.53 -22.33
CA LEU A 484 1.47 5.41 -23.49
C LEU A 484 0.29 6.36 -23.38
N SER A 485 0.57 7.65 -23.18
CA SER A 485 -0.43 8.70 -23.09
C SER A 485 -0.50 9.46 -24.42
N TYR A 486 -1.68 9.51 -25.01
CA TYR A 486 -1.93 10.12 -26.32
C TYR A 486 -3.01 11.20 -26.21
N GLN A 487 -2.70 12.38 -26.71
CA GLN A 487 -3.63 13.51 -26.79
C GLN A 487 -3.63 14.06 -28.22
N PRO A 488 -4.57 13.63 -29.09
CA PRO A 488 -4.68 14.16 -30.45
C PRO A 488 -5.14 15.62 -30.47
N ILE A 489 -6.14 15.94 -29.66
CA ILE A 489 -6.76 17.27 -29.53
C ILE A 489 -6.92 17.63 -28.04
N GLU A 490 -7.19 18.89 -27.73
CA GLU A 490 -7.26 19.37 -26.34
C GLU A 490 -8.29 18.60 -25.51
N SER A 491 -9.47 18.36 -26.09
CA SER A 491 -10.60 17.70 -25.42
C SER A 491 -10.50 16.18 -25.33
N LEU A 492 -9.58 15.50 -26.03
CA LEU A 492 -9.51 14.04 -26.07
C LEU A 492 -8.18 13.53 -25.52
N ARG A 493 -8.23 12.71 -24.47
CA ARG A 493 -7.06 12.05 -23.88
C ARG A 493 -7.28 10.55 -23.84
N ALA A 494 -6.30 9.78 -24.29
CA ALA A 494 -6.31 8.32 -24.22
C ALA A 494 -5.02 7.79 -23.58
N ASN A 495 -5.11 6.73 -22.79
CA ASN A 495 -3.96 6.04 -22.21
C ASN A 495 -4.04 4.55 -22.51
N LEU A 496 -2.95 3.99 -23.02
CA LEU A 496 -2.74 2.57 -23.16
C LEU A 496 -1.74 2.11 -22.09
N GLU A 497 -2.17 1.20 -21.24
CA GLU A 497 -1.37 0.68 -20.12
C GLU A 497 -1.09 -0.80 -20.34
N GLY A 498 0.17 -1.20 -20.33
CA GLY A 498 0.62 -2.57 -20.47
C GLY A 498 1.36 -3.03 -19.23
N ARG A 499 1.06 -4.24 -18.75
CA ARG A 499 1.75 -4.86 -17.62
C ARG A 499 2.14 -6.28 -17.96
N TYR A 500 3.42 -6.57 -17.87
CA TYR A 500 3.98 -7.92 -17.93
C TYR A 500 4.48 -8.34 -16.55
N VAL A 501 4.13 -9.56 -16.15
CA VAL A 501 4.62 -10.20 -14.93
C VAL A 501 5.19 -11.56 -15.31
N GLY A 502 6.46 -11.78 -15.01
CA GLY A 502 7.13 -13.04 -15.27
C GLY A 502 6.63 -14.19 -14.39
N GLU A 503 7.09 -15.39 -14.70
CA GLU A 503 6.77 -16.60 -13.94
C GLU A 503 7.22 -16.49 -12.48
N ARG A 504 6.36 -17.02 -11.60
CA ARG A 504 6.56 -17.05 -10.15
C ARG A 504 6.11 -18.40 -9.59
N PHE A 505 6.42 -18.66 -8.34
CA PHE A 505 6.07 -19.90 -7.67
C PHE A 505 5.14 -19.65 -6.48
N GLY A 506 4.18 -20.52 -6.24
CA GLY A 506 3.22 -20.39 -5.14
C GLY A 506 3.76 -20.82 -3.78
N ASN A 507 4.82 -21.63 -3.74
CA ASN A 507 5.34 -22.26 -2.53
C ASN A 507 6.87 -22.12 -2.38
N VAL A 508 7.31 -22.29 -1.13
CA VAL A 508 8.73 -22.51 -0.79
C VAL A 508 9.17 -23.82 -1.46
N GLY A 509 10.37 -23.83 -2.06
CA GLY A 509 10.86 -24.96 -2.85
C GLY A 509 10.46 -24.96 -4.33
N ASN A 510 9.71 -23.95 -4.80
CA ASN A 510 9.47 -23.67 -6.21
C ASN A 510 8.76 -24.80 -7.00
N GLY A 511 7.82 -25.52 -6.38
CA GLY A 511 7.09 -26.65 -6.99
C GLY A 511 5.77 -26.28 -7.69
N ASN A 512 5.17 -25.14 -7.36
CA ASN A 512 3.86 -24.70 -7.89
C ASN A 512 4.04 -23.48 -8.82
N PRO A 513 4.44 -23.64 -10.10
CA PRO A 513 4.63 -22.52 -11.00
C PRO A 513 3.30 -21.83 -11.33
N THR A 514 3.33 -20.50 -11.34
CA THR A 514 2.27 -19.62 -11.86
C THR A 514 2.79 -18.97 -13.13
N PRO A 515 2.19 -19.23 -14.30
CA PRO A 515 2.68 -18.72 -15.59
C PRO A 515 2.82 -17.19 -15.62
N SER A 516 3.71 -16.72 -16.49
CA SER A 516 3.78 -15.31 -16.83
C SER A 516 2.53 -14.85 -17.57
N PHE A 517 2.23 -13.55 -17.52
CA PHE A 517 1.14 -12.97 -18.29
C PHE A 517 1.45 -11.55 -18.76
N VAL A 518 0.70 -11.10 -19.77
CA VAL A 518 0.69 -9.70 -20.24
C VAL A 518 -0.74 -9.22 -20.31
N VAL A 519 -1.05 -8.12 -19.65
CA VAL A 519 -2.39 -7.49 -19.70
C VAL A 519 -2.25 -6.08 -20.23
N TRP A 520 -3.18 -5.70 -21.11
CA TRP A 520 -3.29 -4.36 -21.66
C TRP A 520 -4.65 -3.75 -21.31
N ASN A 521 -4.62 -2.51 -20.83
CA ASN A 521 -5.80 -1.72 -20.51
C ASN A 521 -5.81 -0.45 -21.38
N LEU A 522 -6.99 0.03 -21.74
CA LEU A 522 -7.18 1.27 -22.48
C LEU A 522 -8.15 2.15 -21.71
N SER A 523 -7.78 3.42 -21.51
CA SER A 523 -8.72 4.44 -21.02
C SER A 523 -8.78 5.60 -21.99
N ALA A 524 -9.95 6.20 -22.14
CA ALA A 524 -10.16 7.40 -22.94
C ALA A 524 -11.12 8.35 -22.21
N SER A 525 -10.86 9.65 -22.32
CA SER A 525 -11.73 10.70 -21.77
C SER A 525 -11.91 11.81 -22.80
N TYR A 526 -13.13 12.32 -22.90
CA TYR A 526 -13.52 13.37 -23.81
C TYR A 526 -14.25 14.50 -23.06
N ASP A 527 -13.72 15.71 -23.15
CA ASP A 527 -14.30 16.92 -22.59
C ASP A 527 -15.47 17.37 -23.50
N VAL A 528 -16.68 16.89 -23.20
CA VAL A 528 -17.91 17.18 -23.97
C VAL A 528 -18.28 18.66 -23.83
N THR A 529 -18.13 19.19 -22.62
CA THR A 529 -18.24 20.62 -22.32
C THR A 529 -17.13 21.01 -21.34
N LYS A 530 -17.01 22.31 -21.02
CA LYS A 530 -16.09 22.76 -19.96
C LYS A 530 -16.42 22.21 -18.55
N TYR A 531 -17.61 21.65 -18.35
CA TYR A 531 -18.06 21.12 -17.05
C TYR A 531 -18.28 19.60 -17.06
N MET A 532 -18.38 18.98 -18.23
CA MET A 532 -18.76 17.58 -18.38
C MET A 532 -17.74 16.83 -19.21
N GLN A 533 -17.22 15.74 -18.64
CA GLN A 533 -16.30 14.81 -19.28
C GLN A 533 -16.95 13.43 -19.34
N ALA A 534 -17.00 12.84 -20.52
CA ALA A 534 -17.33 11.43 -20.70
C ALA A 534 -16.04 10.61 -20.71
N TYR A 535 -16.06 9.40 -20.18
CA TYR A 535 -14.90 8.52 -20.20
C TYR A 535 -15.30 7.06 -20.41
N LEU A 536 -14.36 6.30 -20.96
CA LEU A 536 -14.46 4.89 -21.25
C LEU A 536 -13.19 4.19 -20.77
N ARG A 537 -13.34 3.05 -20.11
CA ARG A 537 -12.25 2.22 -19.63
C ARG A 537 -12.48 0.78 -20.09
N LEU A 538 -11.47 0.21 -20.71
CA LEU A 538 -11.43 -1.18 -21.16
C LEU A 538 -10.27 -1.85 -20.46
N ASP A 539 -10.56 -2.77 -19.55
CA ASP A 539 -9.54 -3.58 -18.89
C ASP A 539 -9.36 -4.88 -19.65
N ASN A 540 -8.11 -5.36 -19.70
CA ASN A 540 -7.76 -6.63 -20.31
C ASN A 540 -8.30 -6.73 -21.75
N ILE A 541 -7.93 -5.77 -22.61
CA ILE A 541 -8.52 -5.59 -23.96
C ILE A 541 -8.36 -6.81 -24.88
N PHE A 542 -7.31 -7.60 -24.66
CA PHE A 542 -7.04 -8.85 -25.39
C PHE A 542 -7.66 -10.09 -24.74
N ASN A 543 -8.35 -9.92 -23.60
CA ASN A 543 -8.99 -11.00 -22.84
C ASN A 543 -7.99 -12.12 -22.45
N GLU A 544 -6.81 -11.70 -22.00
CA GLU A 544 -5.77 -12.59 -21.48
C GLU A 544 -6.32 -13.37 -20.28
N LYS A 545 -6.04 -14.67 -20.23
CA LYS A 545 -6.57 -15.55 -19.18
C LYS A 545 -5.47 -15.88 -18.17
N TYR A 546 -5.23 -14.97 -17.23
CA TYR A 546 -4.13 -15.05 -16.29
C TYR A 546 -4.57 -15.34 -14.85
N GLU A 547 -3.61 -15.60 -13.98
CA GLU A 547 -3.79 -15.72 -12.53
C GLU A 547 -2.73 -14.81 -11.88
N GLU A 548 -3.06 -14.07 -10.82
CA GLU A 548 -2.09 -13.28 -10.00
C GLU A 548 -1.50 -14.13 -8.87
N THR A 549 -2.35 -14.94 -8.25
CA THR A 549 -1.98 -16.02 -7.36
C THR A 549 -2.57 -17.29 -7.95
N LEU A 550 -1.82 -18.39 -7.95
CA LEU A 550 -2.32 -19.68 -8.43
C LEU A 550 -3.68 -19.98 -7.81
N PHE A 551 -4.63 -20.45 -8.62
CA PHE A 551 -6.04 -20.70 -8.27
C PHE A 551 -6.94 -19.47 -8.10
N PHE A 552 -6.42 -18.26 -7.94
CA PHE A 552 -7.27 -17.08 -7.77
C PHE A 552 -7.81 -16.59 -9.12
N GLY A 553 -9.05 -16.11 -9.10
CA GLY A 553 -9.73 -15.50 -10.22
C GLY A 553 -9.12 -14.16 -10.59
N THR A 554 -9.23 -13.81 -11.87
CA THR A 554 -8.88 -12.48 -12.38
C THR A 554 -9.99 -11.99 -13.31
N PRO A 555 -10.20 -10.67 -13.42
CA PRO A 555 -11.20 -10.14 -14.34
C PRO A 555 -10.90 -10.55 -15.79
N ILE A 556 -11.92 -11.05 -16.47
CA ILE A 556 -11.93 -11.14 -17.94
C ILE A 556 -11.98 -9.73 -18.55
N ARG A 557 -11.92 -9.63 -19.87
CA ARG A 557 -12.12 -8.36 -20.58
C ARG A 557 -13.37 -7.63 -20.06
N SER A 558 -13.17 -6.40 -19.63
CA SER A 558 -14.18 -5.61 -18.95
C SER A 558 -14.28 -4.20 -19.53
N ILE A 559 -15.49 -3.65 -19.58
CA ILE A 559 -15.78 -2.34 -20.17
C ILE A 559 -16.59 -1.54 -19.17
N PHE A 560 -16.17 -0.31 -18.93
CA PHE A 560 -16.82 0.65 -18.03
C PHE A 560 -16.95 1.99 -18.73
N GLY A 561 -18.13 2.59 -18.67
CA GLY A 561 -18.40 3.91 -19.21
C GLY A 561 -18.95 4.81 -18.12
N GLY A 562 -18.56 6.08 -18.15
CA GLY A 562 -19.02 7.02 -17.14
C GLY A 562 -18.96 8.47 -17.57
N VAL A 563 -19.56 9.30 -16.72
CA VAL A 563 -19.57 10.75 -16.87
C VAL A 563 -19.08 11.36 -15.56
N ARG A 564 -18.28 12.42 -15.69
CA ARG A 564 -17.85 13.27 -14.58
C ARG A 564 -18.29 14.70 -14.86
N ILE A 565 -18.85 15.33 -13.84
CA ILE A 565 -19.21 16.74 -13.85
C ILE A 565 -18.33 17.46 -12.85
N ASN A 566 -17.73 18.57 -13.25
CA ASN A 566 -16.99 19.48 -12.38
C ASN A 566 -17.52 20.89 -12.62
N TYR A 567 -17.92 21.58 -11.56
CA TYR A 567 -18.45 22.93 -11.66
C TYR A 567 -17.82 23.82 -10.58
N ASP A 568 -17.14 24.87 -11.02
CA ASP A 568 -16.65 25.92 -10.14
C ASP A 568 -17.82 26.85 -9.80
N LEU A 569 -18.10 26.99 -8.51
CA LEU A 569 -19.17 27.87 -8.03
C LEU A 569 -18.77 29.34 -8.29
N PRO A 570 -19.67 30.16 -8.85
CA PRO A 570 -19.43 31.59 -8.95
C PRO A 570 -19.33 32.19 -7.55
N ILE A 571 -18.37 33.10 -7.36
CA ILE A 571 -18.14 33.84 -6.10
C ILE A 571 -18.82 35.20 -6.20
#